data_AF-A0A8J7XPA3-F1
#
_entry.id   AF-A0A8J7XPA3-F1
#
_cell.length_a   1.000
_cell.length_b   1.000
_cell.length_c   1.000
_cell.angle_alpha   90.00
_cell.angle_beta   90.00
_cell.angle_gamma   90.00
#
_symmetry.space_group_name_H-M   'P 1'
#
loop_
_entity.id
_entity.type
_entity.pdbx_description
1 polymer ?
#
loop_
_entity_poly.entity_id
_entity_poly.type
_entity_poly.pdbx_seq_one_letter_code
_entity_poly.pdbx_strand_id
1 'polypeptide(L)'
;MKKGYLTIVVIALLISAGAIYFIPPDEKEFEQYSIPKEQVYVGSIVFCEGEPLLVNGENENTEQVKRVNGIYVIRLDKTCLTVEIYSWGTRTLFRRKVYYLSELIEDYPEGVSVWVEQDLTSAAVILVPWQ
;
A
#
# COMPACT_ATOMS: atom_id res chain seq x y z
N MET A 1 2.00 48.22 -50.72
CA MET A 1 3.04 47.44 -50.00
C MET A 1 2.93 47.73 -48.51
N LYS A 2 2.65 46.72 -47.68
CA LYS A 2 2.98 46.63 -46.23
C LYS A 2 2.53 45.26 -45.69
N LYS A 3 3.11 44.18 -46.25
CA LYS A 3 2.93 42.77 -45.82
C LYS A 3 3.76 42.45 -44.56
N GLY A 4 3.80 43.36 -43.59
CA GLY A 4 4.74 43.27 -42.45
C GLY A 4 4.11 42.99 -41.08
N TYR A 5 2.80 43.21 -40.94
CA TYR A 5 2.16 43.21 -39.61
C TYR A 5 1.43 41.91 -39.26
N LEU A 6 1.08 41.08 -40.24
CA LEU A 6 0.31 39.86 -39.99
C LEU A 6 1.19 38.71 -39.46
N THR A 7 2.48 38.69 -39.81
CA THR A 7 3.40 37.61 -39.43
C THR A 7 3.86 37.73 -37.97
N ILE A 8 3.92 38.95 -37.43
CA ILE A 8 4.43 39.20 -36.07
C ILE A 8 3.41 38.77 -35.01
N VAL A 9 2.11 38.91 -35.28
CA VAL A 9 1.05 38.54 -34.33
C VAL A 9 0.93 37.01 -34.18
N VAL A 10 1.18 36.25 -35.25
CA VAL A 10 1.10 34.77 -35.22
C VAL A 10 2.28 34.14 -34.47
N ILE A 11 3.48 34.75 -34.54
CA ILE A 11 4.66 34.23 -33.82
C ILE A 11 4.55 34.51 -32.32
N ALA A 12 4.00 35.65 -31.91
CA ALA A 12 3.80 35.97 -30.49
C ALA A 12 2.80 35.03 -29.80
N LEU A 13 1.82 34.51 -30.54
CA LEU A 13 0.80 33.58 -30.02
C LEU A 13 1.27 32.11 -29.96
N LEU A 14 2.32 31.75 -30.71
CA LEU A 14 2.95 30.43 -30.62
C LEU A 14 3.94 30.33 -29.45
N ILE A 15 4.55 31.44 -29.03
CA ILE A 15 5.43 31.45 -27.85
C ILE A 15 4.61 31.36 -26.55
N SER A 16 3.39 31.93 -26.50
CA SER A 16 2.49 31.78 -25.35
C SER A 16 1.78 30.42 -25.28
N ALA A 17 1.70 29.67 -26.40
CA ALA A 17 1.21 28.29 -26.40
C ALA A 17 2.31 27.24 -26.15
N GLY A 18 3.58 27.56 -26.43
CA GLY A 18 4.73 26.69 -26.18
C GLY A 18 5.27 26.72 -24.74
N ALA A 19 4.87 27.71 -23.94
CA ALA A 19 5.23 27.82 -22.52
C ALA A 19 4.23 27.09 -21.59
N ILE A 20 3.44 26.17 -22.13
CA ILE A 20 2.57 25.28 -21.38
C ILE A 20 3.42 24.08 -20.93
N TYR A 21 3.87 24.16 -19.68
CA TYR A 21 4.23 23.04 -18.80
C TYR A 21 5.46 22.21 -19.17
N PHE A 22 6.65 22.82 -19.07
CA PHE A 22 7.77 22.11 -18.45
C PHE A 22 7.71 22.41 -16.95
N ILE A 23 6.78 21.77 -16.25
CA ILE A 23 6.98 21.49 -14.84
C ILE A 23 8.05 20.40 -14.84
N PRO A 24 9.30 20.68 -14.42
CA PRO A 24 10.23 19.59 -14.19
C PRO A 24 9.50 18.60 -13.28
N PRO A 25 9.46 17.30 -13.60
CA PRO A 25 8.81 16.34 -12.72
C PRO A 25 9.36 16.62 -11.34
N ASP A 26 8.48 16.98 -10.41
CA ASP A 26 8.81 17.07 -9.00
C ASP A 26 9.64 15.83 -8.73
N GLU A 27 10.95 16.00 -8.52
CA GLU A 27 11.81 14.93 -8.09
C GLU A 27 11.22 14.59 -6.73
N LYS A 28 10.26 13.67 -6.73
CA LYS A 28 9.81 13.02 -5.51
C LYS A 28 11.10 12.44 -4.99
N GLU A 29 11.71 13.13 -4.03
CA GLU A 29 12.68 12.55 -3.14
C GLU A 29 12.05 11.21 -2.78
N PHE A 30 12.66 10.13 -3.24
CA PHE A 30 12.27 8.81 -2.79
C PHE A 30 12.47 8.89 -1.29
N GLU A 31 11.38 9.08 -0.53
CA GLU A 31 11.44 9.03 0.93
C GLU A 31 12.16 7.72 1.22
N GLN A 32 13.40 7.83 1.68
CA GLN A 32 14.28 6.68 1.80
C GLN A 32 13.83 5.92 3.04
N TYR A 33 12.80 5.10 2.87
CA TYR A 33 12.30 4.22 3.91
C TYR A 33 13.35 3.15 4.14
N SER A 34 13.95 3.13 5.33
CA SER A 34 14.77 2.01 5.76
C SER A 34 13.86 0.98 6.42
N ILE A 35 13.82 -0.22 5.85
CA ILE A 35 13.18 -1.40 6.45
C ILE A 35 14.23 -2.50 6.54
N PRO A 36 14.34 -3.22 7.68
CA PRO A 36 15.33 -4.28 7.81
C PRO A 36 14.95 -5.46 6.91
N LYS A 37 15.95 -6.19 6.44
CA LYS A 37 15.71 -7.45 5.73
C LYS A 37 15.26 -8.52 6.73
N GLU A 38 14.00 -8.93 6.68
CA GLU A 38 13.45 -9.92 7.59
C GLU A 38 12.26 -10.68 7.00
N GLN A 39 11.96 -11.83 7.60
CA GLN A 39 10.74 -12.59 7.38
C GLN A 39 10.02 -12.75 8.73
N VAL A 40 8.82 -12.18 8.83
CA VAL A 40 8.10 -12.04 10.10
C VAL A 40 6.72 -12.64 9.99
N TYR A 41 6.38 -13.52 10.92
CA TYR A 41 5.00 -13.96 11.13
C TYR A 41 4.20 -12.83 11.78
N VAL A 42 3.17 -12.34 11.09
CA VAL A 42 2.36 -11.21 11.59
C VAL A 42 1.05 -11.65 12.23
N GLY A 43 0.50 -12.79 11.82
CA GLY A 43 -0.71 -13.34 12.42
C GLY A 43 -1.36 -14.38 11.56
N SER A 44 -2.48 -14.91 12.04
CA SER A 44 -3.30 -15.85 11.28
C SER A 44 -4.75 -15.55 11.46
N ILE A 45 -5.52 -15.91 10.45
CA ILE A 45 -6.96 -15.76 10.40
C ILE A 45 -7.53 -17.14 10.25
N VAL A 46 -8.51 -17.49 11.07
CA VAL A 46 -9.19 -18.79 11.00
C VAL A 46 -10.61 -18.54 10.51
N PHE A 47 -11.02 -19.33 9.53
CA PHE A 47 -12.39 -19.32 9.02
C PHE A 47 -13.12 -20.53 9.61
N CYS A 48 -13.94 -20.29 10.63
CA CYS A 48 -14.83 -21.30 11.21
C CYS A 48 -16.26 -21.12 10.67
N GLU A 49 -17.22 -21.98 11.05
CA GLU A 49 -18.66 -21.84 10.73
C GLU A 49 -19.32 -20.63 11.43
N GLY A 50 -18.72 -19.45 11.31
CA GLY A 50 -19.09 -18.21 11.96
C GLY A 50 -18.35 -17.02 11.33
N GLU A 51 -17.99 -16.02 12.13
CA GLU A 51 -17.23 -14.87 11.65
C GLU A 51 -15.72 -15.18 11.61
N PRO A 52 -14.99 -14.67 10.60
CA PRO A 52 -13.53 -14.77 10.54
C PRO A 52 -12.86 -14.23 11.81
N LEU A 53 -11.90 -14.99 12.34
CA LEU A 53 -11.21 -14.64 13.59
C LEU A 53 -9.73 -14.37 13.33
N LEU A 54 -9.24 -13.21 13.74
CA LEU A 54 -7.82 -12.88 13.79
C LEU A 54 -7.22 -13.41 15.10
N VAL A 55 -6.32 -14.38 15.00
CA VAL A 55 -5.73 -15.03 16.18
C VAL A 55 -4.87 -14.04 16.98
N ASN A 56 -5.26 -13.86 18.25
CA ASN A 56 -4.73 -12.85 19.17
C ASN A 56 -4.91 -11.41 18.66
N GLY A 57 -5.96 -11.17 17.86
CA GLY A 57 -6.42 -9.84 17.53
C GLY A 57 -7.17 -9.20 18.70
N GLU A 58 -6.97 -7.90 18.87
CA GLU A 58 -7.73 -7.07 19.80
C GLU A 58 -8.89 -6.42 19.04
N ASN A 59 -10.07 -6.34 19.66
CA ASN A 59 -11.20 -5.64 19.04
C ASN A 59 -11.03 -4.12 19.20
N GLU A 60 -10.92 -3.42 18.07
CA GLU A 60 -10.93 -1.97 18.00
C GLU A 60 -12.09 -1.51 17.12
N ASN A 61 -13.12 -0.92 17.74
CA ASN A 61 -14.37 -0.56 17.07
C ASN A 61 -15.06 -1.79 16.43
N THR A 62 -15.10 -1.85 15.10
CA THR A 62 -15.71 -2.93 14.31
C THR A 62 -14.67 -3.83 13.64
N GLU A 63 -13.39 -3.69 13.99
CA GLU A 63 -12.28 -4.44 13.41
C GLU A 63 -11.55 -5.23 14.51
N GLN A 64 -10.99 -6.37 14.12
CA GLN A 64 -9.95 -7.04 14.90
C GLN A 64 -8.59 -6.55 14.42
N VAL A 65 -7.74 -6.09 15.33
CA VAL A 65 -6.44 -5.50 15.02
C VAL A 65 -5.36 -6.21 15.80
N LYS A 66 -4.25 -6.54 15.14
CA LYS A 66 -3.05 -7.04 15.81
C LYS A 66 -1.85 -6.25 15.32
N ARG A 67 -1.00 -5.86 16.27
CA ARG A 67 0.23 -5.11 16.01
C ARG A 67 1.43 -5.97 16.36
N VAL A 68 2.39 -6.06 15.46
CA VAL A 68 3.62 -6.84 15.67
C VAL A 68 4.81 -5.90 15.56
N ASN A 69 5.62 -5.89 16.62
CA ASN A 69 6.84 -5.07 16.77
C ASN A 69 6.64 -3.56 16.53
N GLY A 70 5.40 -3.05 16.58
CA GLY A 70 5.06 -1.66 16.27
C GLY A 70 5.31 -1.25 14.81
N ILE A 71 5.52 -2.23 13.93
CA ILE A 71 5.90 -2.06 12.51
C ILE A 71 4.85 -2.66 11.59
N TYR A 72 4.25 -3.78 12.00
CA TYR A 72 3.24 -4.47 11.22
C TYR A 72 1.89 -4.33 11.92
N VAL A 73 0.86 -4.03 11.14
CA VAL A 73 -0.51 -3.99 11.61
C VAL A 73 -1.36 -4.85 10.68
N ILE A 74 -2.02 -5.84 11.25
CA ILE A 74 -3.00 -6.66 10.55
C ILE A 74 -4.38 -6.31 11.10
N ARG A 75 -5.30 -5.96 10.21
CA ARG A 75 -6.68 -5.58 10.51
C ARG A 75 -7.62 -6.52 9.78
N LEU A 76 -8.62 -7.00 10.49
CA LEU A 76 -9.65 -7.87 9.96
C LEU A 76 -11.01 -7.23 10.25
N ASP A 77 -11.73 -6.87 9.21
CA ASP A 77 -13.12 -6.47 9.29
C ASP A 77 -14.03 -7.56 8.73
N LYS A 78 -15.31 -7.25 8.49
CA LYS A 78 -16.30 -8.23 7.97
C LYS A 78 -16.09 -8.62 6.51
N THR A 79 -15.26 -7.89 5.79
CA THR A 79 -15.11 -7.95 4.32
C THR A 79 -13.67 -8.15 3.88
N CYS A 80 -12.72 -7.61 4.64
CA CYS A 80 -11.34 -7.49 4.22
C CYS A 80 -10.36 -7.86 5.32
N LEU A 81 -9.26 -8.46 4.89
CA LEU A 81 -8.00 -8.50 5.61
C LEU A 81 -7.11 -7.37 5.07
N THR A 82 -6.65 -6.48 5.94
CA THR A 82 -5.67 -5.44 5.61
C THR A 82 -4.36 -5.70 6.35
N VAL A 83 -3.24 -5.68 5.63
CA VAL A 83 -1.89 -5.75 6.19
C VAL A 83 -1.17 -4.46 5.88
N GLU A 84 -0.76 -3.75 6.92
CA GLU A 84 -0.02 -2.49 6.86
C GLU A 84 1.40 -2.73 7.38
N ILE A 85 2.37 -2.26 6.59
CA ILE A 85 3.80 -2.38 6.87
C ILE A 85 4.32 -0.95 6.98
N TYR A 86 4.90 -0.62 8.12
CA TYR A 86 5.45 0.70 8.40
C TYR A 86 6.97 0.68 8.34
N SER A 87 7.57 1.81 7.99
CA SER A 87 9.01 1.99 7.99
C SER A 87 9.57 2.09 9.42
N TRP A 88 10.83 1.66 9.61
CA TRP A 88 11.51 1.81 10.89
C TRP A 88 11.86 3.27 11.16
N GLY A 89 11.82 3.67 12.43
CA GLY A 89 12.18 5.01 12.88
C GLY A 89 11.04 6.03 12.70
N THR A 90 10.62 6.29 11.46
CA THR A 90 9.61 7.32 11.15
C THR A 90 8.18 6.83 11.36
N ARG A 91 7.95 5.51 11.39
CA ARG A 91 6.60 4.90 11.43
C ARG A 91 5.69 5.43 10.31
N THR A 92 6.26 5.76 9.15
CA THR A 92 5.50 6.10 7.95
C THR A 92 5.00 4.83 7.28
N LEU A 93 3.75 4.81 6.82
CA LEU A 93 3.18 3.67 6.10
C LEU A 93 3.99 3.42 4.83
N PHE A 94 4.69 2.29 4.77
CA PHE A 94 5.51 1.90 3.63
C PHE A 94 4.68 1.16 2.58
N ARG A 95 3.87 0.18 3.02
CA ARG A 95 3.02 -0.61 2.13
C ARG A 95 1.74 -1.03 2.84
N ARG A 96 0.64 -1.01 2.08
CA ARG A 96 -0.66 -1.58 2.47
C ARG A 96 -1.07 -2.64 1.46
N LYS A 97 -1.53 -3.79 1.94
CA LYS A 97 -2.15 -4.85 1.15
C LYS A 97 -3.53 -5.15 1.70
N VAL A 98 -4.50 -5.31 0.82
CA VAL A 98 -5.89 -5.59 1.15
C VAL A 98 -6.29 -6.85 0.40
N TYR A 99 -6.96 -7.76 1.09
CA TYR A 99 -7.44 -9.03 0.57
C TYR A 99 -8.91 -9.17 0.94
N TYR A 100 -9.76 -9.50 -0.04
CA TYR A 100 -11.17 -9.75 0.23
C TYR A 100 -11.34 -11.11 0.89
N LEU A 101 -12.15 -11.17 1.94
CA LEU A 101 -12.37 -12.42 2.67
C LEU A 101 -13.09 -13.46 1.82
N SER A 102 -13.93 -13.04 0.88
CA SER A 102 -14.56 -13.96 -0.07
C SER A 102 -13.54 -14.74 -0.90
N GLU A 103 -12.50 -14.07 -1.39
CA GLU A 103 -11.42 -14.69 -2.17
C GLU A 103 -10.52 -15.54 -1.27
N LEU A 104 -10.18 -15.04 -0.08
CA LEU A 104 -9.37 -15.80 0.87
C LEU A 104 -10.04 -17.08 1.35
N ILE A 105 -11.36 -17.08 1.54
CA ILE A 105 -12.11 -18.28 1.94
C ILE A 105 -12.18 -19.28 0.78
N GLU A 106 -12.26 -18.82 -0.46
CA GLU A 106 -12.24 -19.70 -1.64
C GLU A 106 -10.87 -20.40 -1.78
N ASP A 107 -9.77 -19.65 -1.63
CA ASP A 107 -8.41 -20.16 -1.77
C ASP A 107 -7.91 -20.93 -0.53
N TYR A 108 -8.33 -20.50 0.67
CA TYR A 108 -7.85 -21.00 1.96
C TYR A 108 -9.02 -21.25 2.94
N PRO A 109 -9.86 -22.26 2.70
CA PRO A 109 -11.14 -22.42 3.41
C PRO A 109 -11.05 -22.60 4.92
N GLU A 110 -9.92 -23.08 5.44
CA GLU A 110 -9.71 -23.29 6.89
C GLU A 110 -9.08 -22.06 7.58
N GLY A 111 -8.53 -21.13 6.80
CA GLY A 111 -7.79 -19.99 7.31
C GLY A 111 -6.42 -19.80 6.65
N VAL A 112 -5.77 -18.71 7.01
CA VAL A 112 -4.50 -18.30 6.42
C VAL A 112 -3.54 -17.75 7.49
N SER A 113 -2.30 -18.21 7.45
CA SER A 113 -1.16 -17.58 8.09
C SER A 113 -0.57 -16.49 7.21
N VAL A 114 -0.39 -15.32 7.80
CA VAL A 114 0.13 -14.13 7.13
C VAL A 114 1.57 -13.91 7.57
N TRP A 115 2.45 -13.90 6.58
CA TRP A 115 3.87 -13.60 6.73
C TRP A 115 4.21 -12.35 5.94
N VAL A 116 5.19 -11.59 6.42
CA VAL A 116 5.78 -10.48 5.68
C VAL A 116 7.23 -10.82 5.42
N GLU A 117 7.62 -10.82 4.15
CA GLU A 117 9.02 -10.88 3.74
C GLU A 117 9.41 -9.51 3.19
N GLN A 118 10.49 -8.95 3.69
CA GLN A 118 10.94 -7.63 3.24
C GLN A 118 12.45 -7.56 3.08
N ASP A 119 12.87 -6.70 2.18
CA ASP A 119 14.24 -6.25 1.98
C ASP A 119 14.32 -4.73 2.20
N LEU A 120 15.49 -4.12 1.98
CA LEU A 120 15.72 -2.69 2.24
C LEU A 120 14.77 -1.74 1.48
N THR A 121 14.16 -2.20 0.39
CA THR A 121 13.41 -1.38 -0.58
C THR A 121 12.05 -1.95 -0.95
N SER A 122 11.72 -3.14 -0.47
CA SER A 122 10.53 -3.88 -0.87
C SER A 122 9.97 -4.70 0.30
N ALA A 123 8.66 -4.90 0.30
CA ALA A 123 8.00 -5.76 1.28
C ALA A 123 6.85 -6.52 0.62
N ALA A 124 6.82 -7.84 0.76
CA ALA A 124 5.79 -8.72 0.23
C ALA A 124 5.01 -9.34 1.40
N VAL A 125 3.71 -9.48 1.20
CA VAL A 125 2.85 -10.25 2.11
C VAL A 125 2.68 -11.63 1.48
N ILE A 126 3.02 -12.66 2.24
CA ILE A 126 2.95 -14.05 1.86
C ILE A 126 1.82 -14.70 2.65
N LEU A 127 0.90 -15.33 1.94
CA LEU A 127 -0.22 -16.05 2.50
C LEU A 127 0.10 -17.55 2.45
N VAL A 128 -0.03 -18.21 3.58
CA VAL A 128 0.22 -19.65 3.74
C VAL A 128 -1.04 -20.29 4.32
N PRO A 129 -1.53 -21.44 3.81
CA PRO A 129 -2.67 -22.12 4.40
C PRO A 129 -2.49 -22.36 5.90
N TRP A 130 -3.54 -22.11 6.69
CA TRP A 130 -3.55 -22.43 8.12
C TRP A 130 -3.55 -23.96 8.32
N GLN A 131 -2.78 -24.44 9.31
CA GLN A 131 -2.69 -25.85 9.71
C GLN A 131 -3.04 -26.01 11.19
#